data_AF-A0A2S9G4R2-F1
#
_entry.id   AF-A0A2S9G4R2-F1
#
_cell.length_a   1.000
_cell.length_b   1.000
_cell.length_c   1.000
_cell.angle_alpha   90.00
_cell.angle_beta   90.00
_cell.angle_gamma   90.00
#
_symmetry.space_group_name_H-M   'P 1'
#
loop_
_entity.id
_entity.type
_entity.pdbx_description
1 polymer ?
#
loop_
_entity_poly.entity_id
_entity_poly.type
_entity_poly.pdbx_seq_one_letter_code
_entity_poly.pdbx_strand_id
1 'polypeptide(L)'
;SGSGKSTLVNDILASVLANKLNGARQVPGRHTRINGLDHLDKLVRVDQSPIGRTPRSNPATYTGVFDKIRTLFAATTEAKVRGYQ
;
A
#
# COMPACT_ATOMS: atom_id res chain seq x y z
N SER A 1 -15.54 -22.24 7.37
CA SER A 1 -15.96 -20.88 7.82
C SER A 1 -16.60 -20.17 6.63
N GLY A 2 -17.94 -20.17 6.53
CA GLY A 2 -18.68 -19.75 5.33
C GLY A 2 -19.74 -18.67 5.59
N SER A 3 -19.61 -17.90 6.67
CA SER A 3 -20.63 -16.96 7.10
C SER A 3 -20.69 -15.64 6.28
N GLY A 4 -20.01 -15.56 5.14
CA GLY A 4 -20.03 -14.39 4.26
C GLY A 4 -19.19 -13.17 4.69
N LYS A 5 -18.38 -13.26 5.75
CA LYS A 5 -17.55 -12.12 6.23
C LYS A 5 -16.62 -11.57 5.16
N SER A 6 -15.87 -12.46 4.51
CA SER A 6 -14.93 -12.06 3.47
C SER A 6 -15.65 -11.43 2.28
N THR A 7 -16.84 -11.94 1.92
CA THR A 7 -17.66 -11.38 0.86
C THR A 7 -18.15 -9.98 1.21
N LEU A 8 -18.64 -9.77 2.43
CA LEU A 8 -19.09 -8.45 2.87
C LEU A 8 -17.93 -7.44 2.90
N VAL A 9 -16.80 -7.81 3.49
CA VAL A 9 -15.68 -6.89 3.71
C VAL A 9 -14.88 -6.65 2.44
N ASN A 10 -14.47 -7.71 1.74
CA ASN A 10 -13.55 -7.59 0.61
C ASN A 10 -14.26 -7.34 -0.71
N ASP A 11 -15.28 -8.14 -1.02
CA ASP A 11 -15.90 -8.13 -2.35
C ASP A 11 -16.88 -6.96 -2.50
N ILE A 12 -17.51 -6.51 -1.41
CA ILE A 12 -18.48 -5.42 -1.42
C ILE A 12 -17.83 -4.14 -0.88
N LEU A 13 -17.56 -4.09 0.43
CA LEU A 13 -17.21 -2.84 1.10
C LEU A 13 -15.88 -2.28 0.60
N ALA A 14 -14.81 -3.08 0.60
CA ALA A 14 -13.48 -2.65 0.15
C ALA A 14 -13.47 -2.29 -1.34
N SER A 15 -14.17 -3.03 -2.21
CA SER A 15 -14.24 -2.68 -3.63
C SER A 15 -14.96 -1.36 -3.89
N VAL A 16 -16.05 -1.05 -3.17
CA VAL A 16 -16.72 0.25 -3.30
C VAL A 16 -15.84 1.39 -2.80
N LEU A 17 -15.24 1.23 -1.63
CA LEU A 17 -14.32 2.22 -1.05
C LEU A 17 -13.10 2.45 -1.95
N ALA A 18 -12.51 1.39 -2.50
CA ALA A 18 -11.37 1.50 -3.43
C ALA A 18 -11.74 2.28 -4.69
N ASN A 19 -12.92 2.05 -5.25
CA ASN A 19 -13.38 2.77 -6.44
C ASN A 19 -13.65 4.25 -6.13
N LYS A 20 -14.33 4.52 -5.00
CA LYS A 20 -14.79 5.87 -4.65
C LYS A 20 -13.69 6.76 -4.09
N LEU A 21 -12.78 6.20 -3.29
CA LEU A 21 -11.76 6.97 -2.57
C LEU A 21 -10.36 6.86 -3.22
N ASN A 22 -10.06 5.75 -3.89
CA ASN A 22 -8.72 5.49 -4.43
C ASN A 22 -8.67 5.46 -5.97
N GLY A 23 -9.79 5.71 -6.66
CA GLY A 23 -9.86 5.69 -8.12
C GLY A 23 -9.68 4.31 -8.77
N ALA A 24 -9.90 3.23 -8.01
CA ALA A 24 -9.85 1.87 -8.55
C ALA A 24 -10.98 1.61 -9.55
N ARG A 25 -10.83 0.55 -10.35
CA ARG A 25 -11.83 0.08 -11.33
C ARG A 25 -12.18 -1.38 -11.10
N GLN A 26 -12.72 -1.67 -9.92
CA GLN A 26 -13.19 -3.00 -9.54
C GLN A 26 -14.70 -3.11 -9.77
N VAL A 27 -15.21 -4.34 -9.96
CA VAL A 27 -16.66 -4.60 -9.95
C VAL A 27 -17.03 -5.07 -8.55
N PRO A 28 -17.74 -4.26 -7.75
CA PRO A 28 -18.14 -4.68 -6.41
C PRO A 28 -19.19 -5.78 -6.46
N GLY A 29 -19.21 -6.62 -5.42
CA GLY A 29 -20.28 -7.60 -5.22
C GLY A 29 -21.67 -6.94 -5.11
N ARG A 30 -22.72 -7.72 -5.36
CA ARG A 30 -24.11 -7.20 -5.38
C ARG A 30 -24.48 -6.57 -4.02
N HIS A 31 -24.89 -5.31 -4.06
CA HIS A 31 -25.35 -4.55 -2.89
C HIS A 31 -26.32 -3.44 -3.35
N THR A 32 -27.11 -2.89 -2.42
CA THR A 32 -28.08 -1.82 -2.74
C THR A 32 -27.49 -0.42 -2.58
N ARG A 33 -26.84 -0.15 -1.44
CA ARG A 33 -26.27 1.17 -1.12
C ARG A 33 -25.18 1.08 -0.06
N ILE A 34 -24.25 2.01 -0.08
CA ILE A 34 -23.27 2.29 0.97
C ILE A 34 -23.33 3.80 1.25
N ASN A 35 -23.48 4.17 2.52
CA ASN A 35 -23.63 5.55 2.98
C ASN A 35 -22.42 5.96 3.84
N GLY A 36 -22.18 7.27 4.00
CA GLY A 36 -21.12 7.81 4.85
C GLY A 36 -19.72 7.79 4.23
N LEU A 37 -19.63 7.67 2.89
CA LEU A 37 -18.35 7.70 2.16
C LEU A 37 -17.67 9.07 2.26
N ASP A 38 -18.44 10.12 2.47
CA ASP A 38 -18.03 11.51 2.70
C ASP A 38 -17.25 11.72 4.01
N HIS A 39 -17.28 10.75 4.93
CA HIS A 39 -16.48 10.78 6.16
C HIS A 39 -15.08 10.17 5.99
N LEU A 40 -14.72 9.73 4.79
CA LEU A 40 -13.51 8.94 4.54
C LEU A 40 -12.70 9.54 3.39
N ASP A 41 -11.40 9.70 3.59
CA ASP A 41 -10.51 10.25 2.56
C ASP A 41 -9.91 9.17 1.65
N LYS A 42 -9.57 8.01 2.22
CA LYS A 42 -8.82 6.94 1.53
C LYS A 42 -9.08 5.58 2.14
N LEU A 43 -9.08 4.54 1.31
CA LEU A 43 -8.99 3.16 1.77
C LEU A 43 -7.53 2.69 1.82
N VAL A 44 -7.11 2.10 2.94
CA VAL A 44 -5.87 1.33 3.03
C VAL A 44 -6.21 -0.09 3.43
N ARG A 45 -5.87 -1.07 2.58
CA ARG A 45 -6.05 -2.49 2.87
C ARG A 45 -4.70 -3.13 3.13
N VAL A 46 -4.58 -3.78 4.29
CA VAL A 46 -3.42 -4.59 4.64
C VAL A 46 -3.83 -6.05 4.57
N ASP A 47 -3.13 -6.82 3.74
CA ASP A 47 -3.32 -8.25 3.59
C ASP A 47 -1.96 -8.95 3.62
N GLN A 48 -1.96 -10.28 3.45
CA GLN A 48 -0.75 -11.09 3.46
C GLN A 48 -0.11 -11.21 2.06
N SER A 49 -0.49 -10.35 1.12
CA SER A 49 0.17 -10.35 -0.18
C SER A 49 1.65 -9.99 -0.02
N PRO A 50 2.55 -10.58 -0.83
CA PRO A 50 3.96 -10.25 -0.77
C PRO A 50 4.20 -8.76 -0.99
N ILE A 51 5.02 -8.17 -0.13
CA ILE A 51 5.38 -6.74 -0.13
C ILE A 51 6.02 -6.30 -1.46
N GLY A 52 6.69 -7.22 -2.17
CA GLY A 52 7.25 -6.99 -3.49
C GLY A 52 7.50 -8.31 -4.22
N ARG A 53 7.63 -8.26 -5.55
CA ARG A 53 7.86 -9.45 -6.39
C ARG A 53 9.31 -9.59 -6.87
N THR A 54 10.19 -8.67 -6.48
CA THR A 54 11.59 -8.64 -6.95
C THR A 54 12.55 -8.92 -5.80
N PRO A 55 13.68 -9.61 -6.04
CA PRO A 55 14.73 -9.84 -5.03
C PRO A 55 15.34 -8.55 -4.43
N ARG A 56 15.21 -7.42 -5.14
CA ARG A 56 15.70 -6.11 -4.69
C ARG A 56 14.78 -5.45 -3.65
N SER A 57 13.57 -5.98 -3.44
CA SER A 57 12.63 -5.51 -2.43
C SER A 57 12.89 -6.22 -1.11
N ASN A 58 13.09 -5.46 -0.06
CA ASN A 58 13.33 -5.94 1.30
C ASN A 58 12.70 -4.97 2.32
N PRO A 59 12.64 -5.31 3.61
CA PRO A 59 12.03 -4.43 4.61
C PRO A 59 12.64 -3.02 4.67
N ALA A 60 13.94 -2.90 4.41
CA ALA A 60 14.63 -1.61 4.47
C ALA A 60 14.26 -0.68 3.30
N THR A 61 14.06 -1.25 2.11
CA THR A 61 13.60 -0.52 0.93
C THR A 61 12.10 -0.22 1.00
N TYR A 62 11.29 -1.14 1.54
CA TYR A 62 9.84 -0.94 1.67
C TYR A 62 9.46 0.16 2.67
N THR A 63 10.19 0.26 3.79
CA THR A 63 9.97 1.30 4.80
C THR A 63 10.63 2.64 4.45
N GLY A 64 11.45 2.69 3.40
CA GLY A 64 12.23 3.87 3.02
C GLY A 64 13.44 4.16 3.91
N VAL A 65 13.74 3.33 4.92
CA VAL A 65 14.92 3.52 5.77
C VAL A 65 16.22 3.37 4.99
N PHE A 66 16.24 2.54 3.95
CA PHE A 66 17.44 2.35 3.12
C PHE A 66 17.85 3.65 2.41
N ASP A 67 16.91 4.53 2.05
CA ASP A 67 17.24 5.83 1.46
C ASP A 67 17.95 6.76 2.43
N LYS A 68 17.55 6.71 3.71
CA LYS A 68 18.23 7.45 4.78
C LYS A 68 19.64 6.91 5.02
N ILE A 69 19.80 5.58 4.97
CA ILE A 69 21.12 4.93 5.06
C ILE A 69 22.00 5.37 3.88
N ARG A 70 21.48 5.33 2.64
CA ARG A 70 22.24 5.78 1.45
C ARG A 70 22.68 7.24 1.58
N THR A 71 21.77 8.12 1.99
CA THR A 71 22.08 9.54 2.23
C THR A 71 23.18 9.72 3.27
N LEU A 72 23.12 8.95 4.38
CA LEU A 72 24.14 8.98 5.42
C LEU A 72 25.51 8.54 4.90
N PHE A 73 25.58 7.45 4.12
CA PHE A 73 26.83 6.96 3.56
C PHE A 73 27.41 7.90 2.49
N ALA A 74 26.57 8.50 1.64
CA ALA A 74 27.00 9.50 0.66
C ALA A 74 27.55 10.78 1.33
N ALA A 75 27.12 11.08 2.56
CA ALA A 75 27.60 12.25 3.30
C ALA A 75 29.02 12.09 3.89
N THR A 76 29.59 10.87 3.90
CA THR A 76 30.94 10.59 4.42
C THR A 76 32.03 11.29 3.61
N THR A 77 33.16 11.61 4.26
CA THR A 77 34.28 12.30 3.60
C THR A 77 34.84 11.46 2.45
N GLU A 78 34.99 10.16 2.66
CA GLU A 78 35.48 9.21 1.67
C GLU A 78 34.55 9.11 0.46
N ALA A 79 33.23 9.10 0.67
CA ALA A 79 32.26 9.10 -0.42
C ALA A 79 32.37 10.38 -1.26
N LYS A 80 32.48 11.55 -0.61
CA LYS A 80 32.66 12.85 -1.28
C LYS A 80 33.95 12.92 -2.09
N VAL A 81 35.07 12.47 -1.53
CA VAL A 81 36.37 12.45 -2.23
C VAL A 81 36.33 11.51 -3.44
N ARG A 82 35.58 10.41 -3.37
CA ARG A 82 35.42 9.44 -4.46
C ARG A 82 34.30 9.79 -5.46
N GLY A 83 33.58 10.88 -5.25
CA GLY A 83 32.49 11.31 -6.12
C GLY A 83 31.24 10.43 -6.07
N TYR A 84 31.03 9.69 -4.98
CA TYR A 84 29.79 8.93 -4.77
C TYR A 84 28.70 9.88 -4.28
N GLN A 85 27.65 10.05 -5.08
CA GLN A 85 26.46 10.83 -4.75
C GLN A 85 25.22 9.93 -4.72
#